data_AF-A0A6I1H6C3-F1
#
_entry.id   AF-A0A6I1H6C3-F1
#
_cell.length_a   1.000
_cell.length_b   1.000
_cell.length_c   1.000
_cell.angle_alpha   90.00
_cell.angle_beta   90.00
_cell.angle_gamma   90.00
#
_symmetry.space_group_name_H-M   'P 1'
#
loop_
_entity.id
_entity.type
_entity.pdbx_description
1 polymer ?
#
loop_
_entity_poly.entity_id
_entity_poly.type
_entity_poly.pdbx_seq_one_letter_code
_entity_poly.pdbx_strand_id
1 'polypeptide(L)'
;MQGGGTFKVQSFDASFIISDIKAPAGRMIVQGFYGNGSTLSQTFDLPQPTVFLGTLFHPFRQYYFNSAMSALDFTGMQISALSCDTTGACGFGNNQGQFGLDNLNFSISAVPEPSTYAMLLLGLVSIAAVARRRA
;
A
#
# COMPACT_ATOMS: atom_id res chain seq x y z
N MET A 1 0.74 -15.46 11.22
CA MET A 1 0.19 -14.24 10.60
C MET A 1 -1.17 -14.01 11.24
N GLN A 2 -1.34 -12.88 11.93
CA GLN A 2 -2.50 -12.63 12.79
C GLN A 2 -3.70 -12.27 11.90
N GLY A 3 -4.82 -12.98 12.07
CA GLY A 3 -6.02 -12.85 11.24
C GLY A 3 -6.66 -11.46 11.37
N GLY A 4 -6.26 -10.54 10.50
CA GLY A 4 -6.94 -9.29 10.22
C GLY A 4 -7.68 -9.38 8.89
N GLY A 5 -8.62 -8.45 8.65
CA GLY A 5 -9.40 -8.38 7.41
C GLY A 5 -8.53 -8.36 6.15
N THR A 6 -9.12 -8.75 5.02
CA THR A 6 -8.42 -8.72 3.73
C THR A 6 -8.41 -7.32 3.14
N PHE A 7 -7.42 -7.05 2.28
CA PHE A 7 -7.35 -5.81 1.53
C PHE A 7 -6.85 -6.07 0.10
N LYS A 8 -7.19 -5.15 -0.80
CA LYS A 8 -6.69 -5.10 -2.17
C LYS A 8 -5.85 -3.86 -2.38
N VAL A 9 -4.78 -3.97 -3.17
CA VAL A 9 -3.85 -2.87 -3.44
C VAL A 9 -3.89 -2.44 -4.91
N GLN A 10 -3.87 -1.13 -5.16
CA GLN A 10 -3.98 -0.57 -6.51
C GLN A 10 -2.69 0.12 -6.94
N SER A 11 -2.17 1.02 -6.12
CA SER A 11 -0.96 1.79 -6.43
C SER A 11 -0.26 2.27 -5.17
N PHE A 12 0.95 2.78 -5.34
CA PHE A 12 1.69 3.50 -4.32
C PHE A 12 2.67 4.47 -4.99
N ASP A 13 3.14 5.45 -4.25
CA ASP A 13 4.23 6.32 -4.67
C ASP A 13 5.51 5.89 -3.95
N ALA A 14 6.63 5.84 -4.67
CA ALA A 14 7.91 5.48 -4.08
C ALA A 14 9.09 6.23 -4.69
N SER A 15 10.14 6.38 -3.88
CA SER A 15 11.46 6.85 -4.31
C SER A 15 12.55 5.97 -3.70
N PHE A 16 13.63 5.74 -4.46
CA PHE A 16 14.86 5.21 -3.88
C PHE A 16 15.56 6.31 -3.08
N ILE A 17 16.16 5.95 -1.94
CA ILE A 17 17.02 6.83 -1.16
C ILE A 17 18.43 6.27 -1.28
N ILE A 18 19.27 6.97 -2.05
CA ILE A 18 20.63 6.51 -2.28
C ILE A 18 21.45 6.69 -0.99
N SER A 19 22.17 5.64 -0.61
CA SER A 19 23.12 5.69 0.51
C SER A 19 24.56 5.40 0.06
N ASP A 20 24.77 5.00 -1.20
CA ASP A 20 26.07 4.71 -1.80
C ASP A 20 26.02 5.02 -3.31
N ILE A 21 26.99 5.76 -3.82
CA ILE A 21 27.12 6.10 -5.24
C ILE A 21 27.31 4.87 -6.16
N LYS A 22 27.75 3.74 -5.59
CA LYS A 22 27.89 2.46 -6.32
C LYS A 22 26.57 1.71 -6.47
N ALA A 23 25.54 2.14 -5.75
CA ALA A 23 24.17 1.64 -5.83
C ALA A 23 23.24 2.78 -6.27
N PRO A 24 23.34 3.24 -7.54
CA PRO A 24 22.63 4.43 -7.96
C PRO A 24 21.11 4.25 -7.97
N ALA A 25 20.61 3.03 -8.16
CA ALA A 25 19.19 2.72 -8.29
C ALA A 25 18.73 1.68 -7.28
N GLY A 26 17.42 1.57 -7.10
CA GLY A 26 16.81 0.57 -6.23
C GLY A 26 15.85 -0.34 -6.99
N ARG A 27 15.59 -1.51 -6.40
CA ARG A 27 14.47 -2.36 -6.81
C ARG A 27 13.63 -2.69 -5.59
N MET A 28 12.34 -2.39 -5.67
CA MET A 28 11.37 -2.76 -4.66
C MET A 28 10.73 -4.09 -5.03
N ILE A 29 10.59 -4.95 -4.04
CA ILE A 29 9.86 -6.21 -4.11
C ILE A 29 8.68 -6.07 -3.14
N VAL A 30 7.47 -6.15 -3.68
CA VAL A 30 6.24 -6.18 -2.90
C VAL A 30 5.71 -7.60 -2.90
N GLN A 31 5.49 -8.16 -1.73
CA GLN A 31 4.92 -9.49 -1.53
C GLN A 31 3.60 -9.38 -0.79
N GLY A 32 2.52 -9.84 -1.41
CA GLY A 32 1.22 -10.05 -0.77
C GLY A 32 1.11 -11.46 -0.21
N PHE A 33 0.50 -11.60 0.96
CA PHE A 33 0.26 -12.88 1.64
C PHE A 33 -1.23 -13.20 1.64
N TYR A 34 -1.58 -14.44 1.28
CA TYR A 34 -2.93 -14.96 1.41
C TYR A 34 -3.15 -15.57 2.80
N GLY A 35 -4.41 -15.76 3.18
CA GLY A 35 -4.77 -16.36 4.47
C GLY A 35 -4.28 -17.80 4.66
N ASN A 36 -3.94 -18.51 3.58
CA ASN A 36 -3.34 -19.85 3.60
C ASN A 36 -1.79 -19.83 3.68
N GLY A 37 -1.17 -18.66 3.78
CA GLY A 37 0.29 -18.48 3.84
C GLY A 37 1.01 -18.50 2.49
N SER A 38 0.31 -18.71 1.37
CA SER A 38 0.90 -18.55 0.04
C SER A 38 1.17 -17.07 -0.26
N THR A 39 2.04 -16.77 -1.23
CA THR A 39 2.40 -15.40 -1.59
C THR A 39 2.31 -15.12 -3.09
N LEU A 40 2.12 -13.85 -3.42
CA LEU A 40 2.28 -13.31 -4.76
C LEU A 40 3.20 -12.10 -4.69
N SER A 41 4.17 -12.01 -5.60
CA SER A 41 5.17 -10.95 -5.58
C SER A 41 5.19 -10.17 -6.89
N GLN A 42 5.45 -8.87 -6.80
CA GLN A 42 5.74 -7.99 -7.93
C GLN A 42 6.95 -7.12 -7.61
N THR A 43 7.76 -6.86 -8.63
CA THR A 43 8.95 -6.01 -8.52
C THR A 43 8.77 -4.69 -9.25
N PHE A 44 9.34 -3.63 -8.70
CA PHE A 44 9.31 -2.28 -9.26
C PHE A 44 10.73 -1.69 -9.24
N ASP A 45 11.15 -1.14 -10.35
CA ASP A 45 12.43 -0.45 -10.44
C ASP A 45 12.27 0.99 -9.97
N LEU A 46 13.09 1.38 -8.99
CA LEU A 46 13.15 2.72 -8.45
C LEU A 46 14.37 3.42 -9.08
N PRO A 47 14.14 4.45 -9.91
CA PRO A 47 15.23 5.10 -10.62
C PRO A 47 16.17 5.84 -9.67
N GLN A 48 17.37 6.11 -10.18
CA GLN A 48 18.36 6.87 -9.43
C GLN A 48 17.87 8.29 -9.09
N PRO A 49 18.23 8.83 -7.92
CA PRO A 49 18.02 10.23 -7.59
C PRO A 49 18.67 11.15 -8.62
N THR A 50 18.06 12.30 -8.88
CA THR A 50 18.55 13.29 -9.85
C THR A 50 19.18 14.46 -9.12
N VAL A 51 20.24 15.05 -9.69
CA VAL A 51 20.82 16.28 -9.15
C VAL A 51 20.23 17.47 -9.89
N PHE A 52 19.69 18.43 -9.15
CA PHE A 52 19.21 19.71 -9.69
C PHE A 52 19.84 20.86 -8.91
N LEU A 53 20.59 21.73 -9.60
CA LEU A 53 21.32 22.86 -9.01
C LEU A 53 22.22 22.49 -7.81
N GLY A 54 22.86 21.32 -7.86
CA GLY A 54 23.75 20.83 -6.80
C GLY A 54 23.05 20.15 -5.63
N THR A 55 21.71 20.12 -5.63
CA THR A 55 20.91 19.43 -4.61
C THR A 55 20.48 18.06 -5.13
N LEU A 56 20.67 17.04 -4.30
CA LEU A 56 20.18 15.69 -4.59
C LEU A 56 18.66 15.62 -4.38
N PHE A 57 17.94 15.24 -5.43
CA PHE A 57 16.49 15.12 -5.42
C PHE A 57 16.07 13.66 -5.57
N HIS A 58 15.16 13.22 -4.72
CA HIS A 58 14.63 11.85 -4.66
C HIS A 58 13.19 11.87 -5.21
N PRO A 59 12.99 11.70 -6.54
CA PRO A 59 11.67 11.83 -7.14
C PRO A 59 10.77 10.66 -6.73
N PHE A 60 9.66 10.97 -6.06
CA PHE A 60 8.56 10.02 -5.93
C PHE A 60 7.91 9.80 -7.28
N ARG A 61 7.69 8.53 -7.62
CA ARG A 61 6.95 8.11 -8.80
C ARG A 61 5.80 7.20 -8.39
N GLN A 62 4.71 7.29 -9.15
CA GLN A 62 3.56 6.42 -8.97
C GLN A 62 3.79 5.08 -9.67
N TYR A 63 3.53 4.00 -8.93
CA TYR A 63 3.59 2.62 -9.40
C TYR A 63 2.24 1.96 -9.25
N TYR A 64 1.86 1.17 -10.26
CA TYR A 64 0.61 0.43 -10.27
C TYR A 64 0.87 -1.06 -10.16
N PHE A 65 0.10 -1.73 -9.31
CA PHE A 65 0.09 -3.17 -9.27
C PHE A 65 -0.50 -3.72 -10.57
N ASN A 66 0.04 -4.85 -11.03
CA ASN A 66 -0.50 -5.52 -12.20
C ASN A 66 -1.89 -6.12 -11.90
N SER A 67 -2.57 -6.65 -12.92
CA SER A 67 -3.90 -7.23 -12.76
C SER A 67 -3.95 -8.43 -11.80
N ALA A 68 -2.85 -9.17 -11.66
CA ALA A 68 -2.78 -10.31 -10.73
C ALA A 68 -2.72 -9.85 -9.28
N MET A 69 -1.92 -8.83 -8.96
CA MET A 69 -1.86 -8.28 -7.60
C MET A 69 -3.10 -7.44 -7.26
N SER A 70 -3.62 -6.62 -8.17
CA SER A 70 -4.77 -5.74 -7.88
C SER A 70 -6.12 -6.45 -7.81
N ALA A 71 -6.26 -7.63 -8.42
CA ALA A 71 -7.52 -8.39 -8.38
C ALA A 71 -7.74 -9.16 -7.06
N LEU A 72 -6.69 -9.42 -6.28
CA LEU A 72 -6.72 -10.40 -5.19
C LEU A 72 -6.74 -9.77 -3.80
N ASP A 73 -7.35 -10.50 -2.88
CA ASP A 73 -7.47 -10.16 -1.47
C ASP A 73 -6.28 -10.73 -0.69
N PHE A 74 -5.53 -9.84 -0.03
CA PHE A 74 -4.37 -10.21 0.81
C PHE A 74 -4.69 -10.00 2.29
N THR A 75 -4.14 -10.86 3.14
CA THR A 75 -4.20 -10.75 4.62
C THR A 75 -2.98 -10.04 5.19
N GLY A 76 -1.96 -9.79 4.38
CA GLY A 76 -0.74 -9.11 4.76
C GLY A 76 0.09 -8.71 3.56
N MET A 77 1.01 -7.76 3.75
CA MET A 77 1.94 -7.32 2.73
C MET A 77 3.30 -7.03 3.34
N GLN A 78 4.36 -7.42 2.63
CA GLN A 78 5.74 -7.09 2.94
C GLN A 78 6.34 -6.33 1.76
N ILE A 79 7.06 -5.27 2.06
CA ILE A 79 7.81 -4.50 1.08
C ILE A 79 9.28 -4.58 1.46
N SER A 80 10.12 -4.89 0.48
CA SER A 80 11.57 -4.96 0.65
C SER A 80 12.22 -4.21 -0.49
N ALA A 81 13.34 -3.56 -0.23
CA ALA A 81 14.11 -2.90 -1.28
C ALA A 81 15.52 -3.47 -1.35
N LEU A 82 16.01 -3.49 -2.58
CA LEU A 82 17.34 -3.87 -2.98
C LEU A 82 18.05 -2.63 -3.52
N SER A 83 19.35 -2.57 -3.31
CA SER A 83 20.25 -1.68 -4.04
C SER A 83 20.69 -2.36 -5.33
N CYS A 84 20.70 -1.62 -6.43
CA CYS A 84 21.14 -2.10 -7.74
C CYS A 84 22.40 -1.36 -8.17
N ASP A 85 23.40 -2.09 -8.65
CA ASP A 85 24.63 -1.51 -9.18
C ASP A 85 24.46 -0.96 -10.61
N THR A 86 25.53 -0.40 -11.18
CA THR A 86 25.53 0.16 -12.53
C THR A 86 25.34 -0.86 -13.65
N THR A 87 25.46 -2.16 -13.35
CA THR A 87 25.19 -3.26 -14.28
C THR A 87 23.74 -3.75 -14.19
N GLY A 88 22.97 -3.23 -13.24
CA GLY A 88 21.59 -3.65 -12.96
C GLY A 88 21.49 -4.88 -12.06
N ALA A 89 22.60 -5.34 -11.47
CA ALA A 89 22.57 -6.42 -10.48
C ALA A 89 22.06 -5.86 -9.15
N CYS A 90 20.95 -6.43 -8.65
CA CYS A 90 20.30 -5.99 -7.43
C CYS A 90 20.50 -7.00 -6.30
N GLY A 91 20.82 -6.52 -5.10
CA GLY A 91 21.03 -7.35 -3.94
C GLY A 91 20.75 -6.64 -2.62
N PHE A 92 20.70 -7.42 -1.55
CA PHE A 92 20.66 -6.88 -0.19
C PHE A 92 22.08 -6.46 0.20
N GLY A 93 22.35 -5.15 0.15
CA GLY A 93 23.57 -4.57 0.71
C GLY A 93 23.45 -4.27 2.20
N ASN A 94 24.54 -3.84 2.83
CA ASN A 94 24.53 -3.33 4.21
C ASN A 94 23.83 -1.97 4.27
N ASN A 95 22.51 -1.98 4.55
CA ASN A 95 21.68 -0.78 4.70
C ASN A 95 21.61 0.12 3.44
N GLN A 96 21.74 -0.49 2.25
CA GLN A 96 21.73 0.23 0.96
C GLN A 96 20.38 0.25 0.25
N GLY A 97 19.46 -0.64 0.61
CA GLY A 97 18.09 -0.68 0.10
C GLY A 97 17.16 0.28 0.84
N GLN A 98 17.50 1.57 0.90
CA GLN A 98 16.64 2.58 1.56
C GLN A 98 15.65 3.16 0.55
N PHE A 99 14.42 3.40 1.01
CA PHE A 99 13.34 3.88 0.15
C PHE A 99 12.33 4.72 0.93
N GLY A 100 11.67 5.62 0.22
CA GLY A 100 10.46 6.29 0.67
C GLY A 100 9.22 5.62 0.07
N LEU A 101 8.16 5.49 0.86
CA LEU A 101 6.82 5.07 0.43
C LEU A 101 5.82 6.14 0.82
N ASP A 102 4.91 6.45 -0.09
CA ASP A 102 3.79 7.35 0.15
C ASP A 102 2.56 6.87 -0.64
N ASN A 103 1.40 7.43 -0.30
CA ASN A 103 0.17 7.37 -1.10
C ASN A 103 -0.28 5.95 -1.48
N LEU A 104 -0.15 5.01 -0.52
CA LEU A 104 -0.64 3.63 -0.66
C LEU A 104 -2.14 3.62 -0.89
N ASN A 105 -2.56 3.22 -2.09
CA ASN A 105 -3.94 3.19 -2.51
C ASN A 105 -4.50 1.76 -2.41
N PHE A 106 -5.54 1.61 -1.62
CA PHE A 106 -6.25 0.35 -1.42
C PHE A 106 -7.63 0.41 -2.08
N SER A 107 -8.05 -0.69 -2.70
CA SER A 107 -9.45 -0.84 -3.08
C SER A 107 -10.22 -1.29 -1.84
N ILE A 108 -10.77 -0.31 -1.13
CA ILE A 108 -11.63 -0.55 0.03
C ILE A 108 -13.04 -0.74 -0.51
N SER A 109 -13.56 -1.96 -0.41
CA SER A 109 -15.00 -2.19 -0.52
C SER A 109 -15.67 -1.37 0.57
N ALA A 110 -16.60 -0.47 0.21
CA ALA A 110 -17.41 0.25 1.17
C ALA A 110 -17.93 -0.75 2.21
N VAL A 111 -17.59 -0.54 3.49
CA VAL A 111 -18.15 -1.33 4.57
C VAL A 111 -19.64 -0.99 4.55
N PRO A 112 -20.55 -1.92 4.18
CA PRO A 112 -21.95 -1.65 4.36
C PRO A 112 -22.12 -1.43 5.85
N GLU A 113 -22.70 -0.30 6.27
CA GLU A 113 -23.22 -0.14 7.63
C GLU A 113 -24.73 -0.37 7.54
N PRO A 114 -25.22 -1.63 7.44
CA PRO A 114 -26.64 -1.89 7.22
C PRO A 114 -27.44 -1.56 8.50
N SER A 115 -26.75 -1.51 9.64
CA SER A 115 -27.34 -1.26 10.95
C SER A 115 -27.41 0.22 11.29
N THR A 116 -26.55 1.11 10.77
CA THR A 116 -26.58 2.53 11.16
C THR A 116 -27.88 3.19 10.72
N TYR A 117 -28.31 2.95 9.47
CA TYR A 117 -29.61 3.43 8.98
C TYR A 117 -30.78 2.71 9.66
N ALA A 118 -30.66 1.40 9.91
CA ALA A 118 -31.70 0.65 10.61
C ALA A 118 -31.91 1.14 12.05
N MET A 119 -30.81 1.42 12.78
CA MET A 119 -30.83 1.93 14.15
C MET A 119 -31.28 3.39 14.20
N LEU A 120 -30.90 4.21 13.21
CA LEU A 120 -31.42 5.57 13.05
C LEU A 120 -32.94 5.56 12.82
N LEU A 121 -33.43 4.73 11.90
CA LEU A 121 -34.86 4.61 11.60
C LEU A 121 -35.63 4.03 12.79
N LEU A 122 -35.09 3.02 13.47
CA LEU A 122 -35.68 2.48 14.70
C LEU A 122 -35.75 3.56 15.81
N GLY A 123 -34.72 4.38 15.95
CA GLY A 123 -34.71 5.54 16.85
C GLY A 123 -35.80 6.55 16.50
N LEU A 124 -35.98 6.88 15.23
CA LEU A 124 -37.01 7.81 14.78
C LEU A 124 -38.43 7.25 14.96
N VAL A 125 -38.64 5.98 14.62
CA VAL A 125 -39.95 5.30 14.80
C VAL A 125 -40.32 5.23 16.28
N SER A 126 -39.38 4.93 17.16
CA SER A 126 -39.63 4.87 18.60
C SER A 126 -39.99 6.24 19.18
N ILE A 127 -39.31 7.32 18.77
CA ILE A 127 -39.68 8.70 19.16
C ILE A 127 -41.08 9.06 18.68
N ALA A 128 -41.39 8.79 17.41
CA ALA A 128 -42.70 9.07 16.83
C ALA A 128 -43.84 8.31 17.54
N ALA A 129 -43.61 7.05 17.92
CA ALA A 129 -44.57 6.23 18.66
C ALA A 129 -44.86 6.79 20.07
N VAL A 130 -43.83 7.29 20.77
CA VAL A 130 -44.00 7.91 22.10
C VAL A 130 -44.71 9.26 21.98
N ALA A 131 -44.35 10.09 21.01
CA ALA A 131 -44.99 11.39 20.78
C ALA A 131 -46.49 11.24 20.52
N ARG A 132 -46.89 10.23 19.73
CA ARG A 132 -48.30 9.93 19.44
C ARG A 132 -49.13 9.49 20.65
N ARG A 133 -48.49 8.94 21.69
CA ARG A 133 -49.18 8.55 22.94
C ARG A 133 -49.35 9.72 23.92
N ARG A 134 -48.60 10.82 23.71
CA ARG A 134 -48.68 12.02 24.55
C ARG A 134 -49.62 13.09 23.99
N ALA A 135 -49.95 13.02 22.70
CA ALA A 135 -51.00 13.80 22.05
C ALA A 135 -52.36 13.13 22.28
#